data_AF-A0A2N1TRL6-F1
#
_entry.id   AF-A0A2N1TRL6-F1
#
_cell.length_a   1.000
_cell.length_b   1.000
_cell.length_c   1.000
_cell.angle_alpha   90.00
_cell.angle_beta   90.00
_cell.angle_gamma   90.00
#
_symmetry.space_group_name_H-M   'P 1'
#
loop_
_entity.id
_entity.type
_entity.pdbx_description
1 polymer ?
#
loop_
_entity_poly.entity_id
_entity_poly.type
_entity_poly.pdbx_seq_one_letter_code
_entity_poly.pdbx_strand_id
1 'polypeptide(L)'
;MRRNNQQKTGITLIEAVVSAAIAALIFVAVSRLMVSAMQMSRSGSSHLTNLLAADIILQQVLQDLKQATAIVADDSQLAAGELALERHYWEEKSANPGISAVSYRLPEDQRGLIRESEGDEHRLYADRSVKLAFKRVKVGPENAAGIIVALSVSTPPEDKEPHRFRRFVYLESLPENRALINDYLPVSSAAP
;
A
#
# COMPACT_ATOMS: atom_id res chain seq x y z
N MET A 1 45.41 -18.91 -70.36
CA MET A 1 44.00 -18.48 -70.47
C MET A 1 43.27 -18.77 -69.17
N ARG A 2 42.86 -17.74 -68.41
CA ARG A 2 41.76 -17.79 -67.43
C ARG A 2 41.35 -16.34 -67.15
N ARG A 3 40.28 -15.86 -67.80
CA ARG A 3 39.68 -14.55 -67.55
C ARG A 3 38.76 -14.70 -66.33
N ASN A 4 39.11 -14.04 -65.23
CA ASN A 4 38.21 -13.82 -64.11
C ASN A 4 37.12 -12.82 -64.54
N ASN A 5 35.89 -13.30 -64.70
CA ASN A 5 34.71 -12.44 -64.76
C ASN A 5 34.37 -12.00 -63.34
N GLN A 6 35.02 -10.95 -62.84
CA GLN A 6 34.48 -10.18 -61.72
C GLN A 6 33.39 -9.25 -62.26
N GLN A 7 32.14 -9.73 -62.27
CA GLN A 7 30.99 -8.85 -62.42
C GLN A 7 30.96 -7.91 -61.21
N LYS A 8 31.33 -6.64 -61.43
CA LYS A 8 31.08 -5.57 -60.47
C LYS A 8 29.60 -5.23 -60.55
N THR A 9 28.79 -5.80 -59.68
CA THR A 9 27.39 -5.40 -59.48
C THR A 9 27.37 -4.05 -58.76
N GLY A 10 27.15 -2.98 -59.53
CA GLY A 10 26.91 -1.65 -58.98
C GLY A 10 25.48 -1.57 -58.43
N ILE A 11 25.34 -1.19 -57.16
CA ILE A 11 24.03 -0.89 -56.56
C ILE A 11 23.43 0.29 -57.32
N THR A 12 22.21 0.14 -57.83
CA THR A 12 21.52 1.24 -58.52
C THR A 12 21.01 2.25 -57.49
N LEU A 13 20.97 3.54 -57.86
CA LEU A 13 20.49 4.62 -56.98
C LEU A 13 19.07 4.33 -56.44
N ILE A 14 18.23 3.71 -57.28
CA ILE A 14 16.86 3.32 -56.92
C ILE A 14 16.87 2.26 -55.82
N GLU A 15 17.70 1.22 -55.94
CA GLU A 15 17.83 0.19 -54.90
C GLU A 15 18.32 0.80 -53.58
N ALA A 16 19.30 1.70 -53.62
CA ALA A 16 19.79 2.38 -52.42
C ALA A 16 18.69 3.21 -51.73
N VAL A 17 17.87 3.94 -52.49
CA VAL A 17 16.74 4.73 -51.96
C VAL A 17 15.65 3.82 -51.38
N VAL A 18 15.29 2.74 -52.08
CA VAL A 18 14.30 1.77 -51.60
C VAL A 18 14.79 1.06 -50.34
N SER A 19 16.05 0.62 -50.30
CA SER A 19 16.65 0.03 -49.10
C SER A 19 16.69 1.01 -47.93
N ALA A 20 17.02 2.28 -48.17
CA ALA A 20 16.98 3.31 -47.14
C ALA A 20 15.56 3.55 -46.61
N ALA A 21 14.55 3.58 -47.49
CA ALA A 21 13.15 3.73 -47.09
C ALA A 21 12.64 2.54 -46.26
N ILE A 22 12.97 1.31 -46.67
CA ILE A 22 12.64 0.09 -45.91
C ILE A 22 13.34 0.10 -44.55
N ALA A 23 14.64 0.43 -44.52
CA ALA A 23 15.40 0.51 -43.27
C ALA A 23 14.81 1.56 -42.31
N ALA A 24 14.41 2.73 -42.82
CA ALA A 24 13.75 3.76 -42.02
C ALA A 24 12.41 3.28 -41.44
N LEU A 25 11.60 2.59 -42.23
CA LEU A 25 10.33 2.01 -41.76
C LEU A 25 10.56 0.96 -40.66
N ILE A 26 11.54 0.07 -40.84
CA ILE A 26 11.91 -0.92 -39.82
C ILE A 26 12.37 -0.21 -38.55
N PHE A 27 13.19 0.83 -38.66
CA PHE A 27 13.70 1.57 -37.51
C PHE A 27 12.57 2.23 -36.71
N VAL A 28 11.59 2.83 -37.41
CA VAL A 28 10.40 3.41 -36.76
C VAL A 28 9.57 2.33 -36.07
N ALA A 29 9.35 1.19 -36.71
CA ALA A 29 8.60 0.08 -36.12
C ALA A 29 9.28 -0.47 -34.86
N VAL A 30 10.59 -0.72 -34.91
CA VAL A 30 11.38 -1.19 -33.75
C VAL A 30 11.39 -0.14 -32.64
N SER A 31 11.56 1.14 -32.97
CA SER A 31 11.54 2.23 -31.98
C SER A 31 10.19 2.29 -31.25
N ARG A 32 9.07 2.15 -31.98
CA ARG A 32 7.72 2.11 -31.38
C ARG A 32 7.55 0.91 -30.46
N LEU A 33 7.95 -0.29 -30.90
CA LEU A 33 7.89 -1.49 -30.07
C LEU A 33 8.72 -1.36 -28.80
N MET A 34 9.92 -0.79 -28.90
CA MET A 34 10.80 -0.55 -27.75
C MET A 34 10.17 0.43 -26.76
N VAL A 35 9.59 1.54 -27.23
CA VAL A 35 8.88 2.51 -26.38
C VAL A 35 7.68 1.85 -25.69
N SER A 36 6.87 1.09 -26.42
CA SER A 36 5.73 0.38 -25.85
C SER A 36 6.16 -0.66 -24.80
N ALA A 37 7.23 -1.42 -25.06
CA ALA A 37 7.77 -2.38 -24.10
C ALA A 37 8.29 -1.68 -22.82
N MET A 38 8.97 -0.54 -22.97
CA MET A 38 9.42 0.27 -21.82
C MET A 38 8.26 0.84 -21.01
N GLN A 39 7.19 1.32 -21.67
CA GLN A 39 5.99 1.81 -20.99
C GLN A 39 5.28 0.68 -20.22
N MET A 40 5.13 -0.49 -20.84
CA MET A 40 4.52 -1.66 -20.20
C MET A 40 5.32 -2.14 -18.98
N SER A 41 6.66 -2.17 -19.09
CA SER A 41 7.56 -2.51 -17.98
C SER A 41 7.43 -1.53 -16.81
N ARG A 42 7.36 -0.23 -17.10
CA ARG A 42 7.15 0.81 -16.07
C ARG A 42 5.78 0.69 -15.39
N SER A 43 4.73 0.39 -16.15
CA SER A 43 3.38 0.16 -15.59
C SER A 43 3.39 -1.03 -14.63
N GLY A 44 3.95 -2.17 -15.06
CA GLY A 44 4.01 -3.37 -14.22
C GLY A 44 4.85 -3.18 -12.95
N SER A 45 5.97 -2.47 -13.03
CA SER A 45 6.78 -2.14 -11.85
C SER A 45 6.04 -1.19 -10.91
N SER A 46 5.40 -0.14 -11.45
CA SER A 46 4.59 0.81 -10.68
C SER A 46 3.47 0.11 -9.92
N HIS A 47 2.75 -0.77 -10.60
CA HIS A 47 1.69 -1.61 -10.03
C HIS A 47 2.17 -2.40 -8.81
N LEU A 48 3.26 -3.16 -8.98
CA LEU A 48 3.82 -3.97 -7.91
C LEU A 48 4.29 -3.11 -6.74
N THR A 49 4.91 -1.95 -6.99
CA THR A 49 5.32 -1.03 -5.92
C THR A 49 4.14 -0.42 -5.17
N ASN A 50 3.03 -0.10 -5.85
CA ASN A 50 1.81 0.37 -5.20
C ASN A 50 1.22 -0.72 -4.29
N LEU A 51 1.27 -1.99 -4.73
CA LEU A 51 0.72 -3.11 -3.97
C LEU A 51 1.53 -3.33 -2.70
N LEU A 52 2.86 -3.36 -2.81
CA LEU A 52 3.76 -3.49 -1.67
C LEU A 52 3.60 -2.32 -0.68
N ALA A 53 3.52 -1.08 -1.19
CA ALA A 53 3.30 0.08 -0.34
C ALA A 53 1.97 0.00 0.41
N ALA A 54 0.90 -0.40 -0.28
CA ALA A 54 -0.41 -0.56 0.34
C ALA A 54 -0.43 -1.71 1.37
N ASP A 55 0.23 -2.84 1.10
CA ASP A 55 0.32 -3.95 2.03
C ASP A 55 1.08 -3.57 3.30
N ILE A 56 2.22 -2.89 3.17
CA ILE A 56 3.03 -2.45 4.32
C ILE A 56 2.28 -1.41 5.16
N ILE A 57 1.67 -0.40 4.52
CA ILE A 57 0.84 0.58 5.23
C ILE A 57 -0.29 -0.13 5.98
N LEU A 58 -0.99 -1.04 5.31
CA LEU A 58 -2.11 -1.77 5.91
C LEU A 58 -1.65 -2.63 7.08
N GLN A 59 -0.57 -3.41 6.93
CA GLN A 59 -0.04 -4.25 8.00
C GLN A 59 0.35 -3.44 9.23
N GLN A 60 1.01 -2.29 9.04
CA GLN A 60 1.39 -1.38 10.12
C GLN A 60 0.15 -0.86 10.88
N VAL A 61 -0.87 -0.39 10.16
CA VAL A 61 -2.14 0.07 10.76
C VAL A 61 -2.86 -1.08 11.46
N LEU A 62 -2.91 -2.27 10.85
CA LEU A 62 -3.56 -3.45 11.43
C LEU A 62 -2.89 -3.90 12.72
N GLN A 63 -1.56 -3.86 12.77
CA GLN A 63 -0.79 -4.24 13.96
C GLN A 63 -1.09 -3.29 15.12
N ASP A 64 -1.10 -1.98 14.87
CA ASP A 64 -1.41 -0.99 15.90
C ASP A 64 -2.88 -1.09 16.35
N LEU A 65 -3.82 -1.33 15.43
CA LEU A 65 -5.24 -1.54 15.76
C LEU A 65 -5.49 -2.80 16.59
N LYS A 66 -4.77 -3.89 16.33
CA LYS A 66 -4.89 -5.12 17.14
C LYS A 66 -4.42 -4.93 18.57
N GLN A 67 -3.44 -4.06 18.76
CA GLN A 67 -2.88 -3.72 20.07
C GLN A 67 -3.63 -2.56 20.75
N ALA A 68 -4.63 -1.97 20.10
CA ALA A 68 -5.32 -0.79 20.58
C ALA A 68 -6.11 -1.07 21.86
N THR A 69 -5.83 -0.28 22.89
CA THR A 69 -6.55 -0.25 24.17
C THR A 69 -7.62 0.82 24.21
N ALA A 70 -7.47 1.87 23.39
CA ALA A 70 -8.47 2.89 23.17
C ALA A 70 -8.34 3.48 21.76
N ILE A 71 -9.47 3.84 21.14
CA ILE A 71 -9.49 4.64 19.92
C ILE A 71 -9.94 6.06 20.30
N VAL A 72 -8.98 6.98 20.27
CA VAL A 72 -9.16 8.38 20.71
C VAL A 72 -9.83 9.21 19.62
N ALA A 73 -9.58 8.89 18.35
CA ALA A 73 -10.19 9.59 17.22
C ALA A 73 -11.72 9.39 17.16
N ASP A 74 -12.45 10.46 16.86
CA ASP A 74 -13.90 10.43 16.63
C ASP A 74 -14.26 9.96 15.21
N ASP A 75 -15.56 9.73 14.95
CA ASP A 75 -16.02 9.23 13.65
C ASP A 75 -15.73 10.19 12.48
N SER A 76 -15.62 11.50 12.73
CA SER A 76 -15.31 12.49 11.69
C SER A 76 -13.82 12.46 11.32
N GLN A 77 -12.95 12.36 12.31
CA GLN A 77 -11.51 12.18 12.14
C GLN A 77 -11.22 10.85 11.43
N LEU A 78 -11.87 9.78 11.87
CA LEU A 78 -11.78 8.46 11.25
C LEU A 78 -12.17 8.51 9.76
N ALA A 79 -13.28 9.18 9.43
CA ALA A 79 -13.72 9.36 8.04
C ALA A 79 -12.76 10.20 7.19
N ALA A 80 -12.03 11.13 7.81
CA ALA A 80 -10.99 11.95 7.16
C ALA A 80 -9.66 11.21 6.96
N GLY A 81 -9.54 9.97 7.45
CA GLY A 81 -8.30 9.18 7.36
C GLY A 81 -7.33 9.47 8.51
N GLU A 82 -7.79 10.15 9.56
CA GLU A 82 -7.06 10.32 10.81
C GLU A 82 -7.39 9.18 11.76
N LEU A 83 -6.37 8.62 12.41
CA LEU A 83 -6.53 7.62 13.45
C LEU A 83 -5.63 8.00 14.61
N ALA A 84 -6.19 8.12 15.80
CA ALA A 84 -5.44 8.30 17.04
C ALA A 84 -5.86 7.19 17.99
N LEU A 85 -4.88 6.46 18.54
CA LEU A 85 -5.12 5.33 19.43
C LEU A 85 -4.06 5.24 20.53
N GLU A 86 -4.45 4.61 21.61
CA GLU A 86 -3.53 4.09 22.63
C GLU A 86 -3.37 2.60 22.38
N ARG A 87 -2.14 2.08 22.50
CA ARG A 87 -1.84 0.67 22.32
C ARG A 87 -0.96 0.13 23.43
N HIS A 88 -1.06 -1.19 23.64
CA HIS A 88 -0.09 -1.91 24.45
C HIS A 88 1.28 -1.97 23.75
N TYR A 89 2.35 -1.73 24.50
CA TYR A 89 3.71 -2.06 24.08
C TYR A 89 4.41 -2.91 25.14
N TRP A 90 5.27 -3.81 24.69
CA TRP A 90 6.04 -4.69 25.57
C TRP A 90 7.48 -4.21 25.68
N GLU A 91 7.87 -3.79 26.89
CA GLU A 91 9.28 -3.61 27.21
C GLU A 91 9.91 -4.95 27.55
N GLU A 92 11.08 -5.24 26.99
CA GLU A 92 11.83 -6.49 27.25
C GLU A 92 12.10 -6.73 28.75
N LYS A 93 12.04 -5.68 29.58
CA LYS A 93 12.36 -5.72 31.01
C LYS A 93 11.15 -5.59 31.93
N SER A 94 9.93 -5.47 31.40
CA SER A 94 8.72 -5.29 32.22
C SER A 94 7.79 -6.50 32.15
N ALA A 95 7.27 -6.92 33.30
CA ALA A 95 6.22 -7.95 33.39
C ALA A 95 4.82 -7.41 33.04
N ASN A 96 4.66 -6.09 32.96
CA ASN A 96 3.41 -5.42 32.60
C ASN A 96 3.55 -4.67 31.27
N PRO A 97 2.55 -4.74 30.38
CA PRO A 97 2.58 -3.99 29.14
C PRO A 97 2.44 -2.50 29.43
N GLY A 98 3.31 -1.68 28.85
CA GLY A 98 3.15 -0.24 28.87
C GLY A 98 2.05 0.21 27.91
N ILE A 99 1.68 1.49 27.97
CA ILE A 99 0.74 2.13 27.05
C ILE A 99 1.49 3.20 26.28
N SER A 100 1.40 3.19 24.96
CA SER A 100 1.92 4.25 24.10
C SER A 100 0.85 4.77 23.14
N ALA A 101 0.98 6.05 22.78
CA ALA A 101 0.08 6.71 21.83
C ALA A 101 0.65 6.61 20.41
N VAL A 102 -0.22 6.30 19.46
CA VAL A 102 0.09 6.31 18.03
C VAL A 102 -0.98 7.08 17.30
N SER A 103 -0.55 7.93 16.36
CA SER A 103 -1.45 8.63 15.46
C SER A 103 -1.07 8.42 14.00
N TYR A 104 -2.07 8.50 13.13
CA TYR A 104 -1.96 8.47 11.69
C TYR A 104 -2.72 9.64 11.10
N ARG A 105 -2.14 10.31 10.10
CA ARG A 105 -2.80 11.38 9.37
C ARG A 105 -2.33 11.45 7.92
N LEU A 106 -3.23 11.91 7.07
CA LEU A 106 -2.89 12.24 5.69
C LEU A 106 -2.26 13.64 5.64
N PRO A 107 -1.10 13.84 5.01
CA PRO A 107 -0.57 15.17 4.78
C PRO A 107 -1.43 15.95 3.79
N GLU A 108 -1.32 17.28 3.80
CA GLU A 108 -2.10 18.17 2.92
C GLU A 108 -1.90 17.89 1.42
N ASP A 109 -0.70 17.45 1.04
CA ASP A 109 -0.36 17.08 -0.33
C ASP A 109 -0.84 15.66 -0.73
N GLN A 110 -1.51 14.94 0.17
CA GLN A 110 -1.99 13.56 0.04
C GLN A 110 -0.90 12.55 -0.32
N ARG A 111 0.37 12.87 -0.07
CA ARG A 111 1.50 11.99 -0.40
C ARG A 111 2.00 11.21 0.81
N GLY A 112 1.93 9.90 0.75
CA GLY A 112 2.30 9.04 1.85
C GLY A 112 1.34 9.12 3.04
N LEU A 113 1.71 8.43 4.11
CA LEU A 113 0.98 8.41 5.37
C LEU A 113 1.91 8.85 6.49
N ILE A 114 1.49 9.83 7.28
CA ILE A 114 2.24 10.24 8.45
C ILE A 114 1.80 9.36 9.62
N ARG A 115 2.78 8.73 10.28
CA ARG A 115 2.61 7.99 11.53
C ARG A 115 3.45 8.67 12.60
N GLU A 116 2.82 9.05 13.70
CA GLU A 116 3.51 9.56 14.88
C GLU A 116 3.43 8.52 15.99
N SER A 117 4.55 8.21 16.62
CA SER A 117 4.64 7.26 17.73
C SER A 117 5.69 7.74 18.70
N GLU A 118 5.32 7.89 19.97
CA GLU A 118 6.26 8.28 21.03
C GLU A 118 7.02 9.60 20.76
N GLY A 119 6.38 10.52 20.01
CA GLY A 119 6.96 11.81 19.60
C GLY A 119 7.81 11.77 18.33
N ASP A 120 8.03 10.59 17.75
CA ASP A 120 8.71 10.45 16.46
C ASP A 120 7.69 10.42 15.32
N GLU A 121 7.80 11.41 14.43
CA GLU A 121 7.01 11.48 13.20
C GLU A 121 7.74 10.80 12.04
N HIS A 122 7.07 9.84 11.40
CA HIS A 122 7.58 9.16 10.22
C HIS A 122 6.57 9.20 9.06
N ARG A 123 7.07 9.54 7.87
CA ARG A 123 6.26 9.60 6.64
C ARG A 123 6.50 8.37 5.78
N LEU A 124 5.53 7.46 5.77
CA LEU A 124 5.53 6.24 4.97
C LEU A 124 5.21 6.57 3.51
N TYR A 125 6.06 6.12 2.59
CA TYR A 125 5.84 6.20 1.12
C TYR A 125 5.51 7.61 0.60
N ALA A 126 6.38 8.59 0.90
CA ALA A 126 6.22 9.99 0.49
C ALA A 126 6.17 10.22 -1.04
N ASP A 127 6.55 9.22 -1.85
CA ASP A 127 6.47 9.25 -3.31
C ASP A 127 5.12 8.76 -3.87
N ARG A 128 4.21 8.25 -3.01
CA ARG A 128 2.90 7.69 -3.41
C ARG A 128 1.75 8.58 -2.96
N SER A 129 0.65 8.55 -3.70
CA SER A 129 -0.64 9.13 -3.29
C SER A 129 -1.36 8.13 -2.40
N VAL A 130 -1.77 8.54 -1.21
CA VAL A 130 -2.45 7.67 -0.22
C VAL A 130 -3.80 8.27 0.12
N LYS A 131 -4.85 7.44 0.03
CA LYS A 131 -6.18 7.76 0.55
C LYS A 131 -6.54 6.72 1.59
N LEU A 132 -6.94 7.20 2.76
CA LEU A 132 -7.23 6.36 3.91
C LEU A 132 -8.54 6.83 4.52
N ALA A 133 -9.38 5.89 4.92
CA ALA A 133 -10.58 6.17 5.68
C ALA A 133 -10.85 5.02 6.64
N PHE A 134 -11.33 5.37 7.82
CA PHE A 134 -11.71 4.46 8.86
C PHE A 134 -13.21 4.59 9.13
N LYS A 135 -13.84 3.46 9.44
CA LYS A 135 -15.23 3.46 9.88
C LYS A 135 -15.37 2.55 11.09
N ARG A 136 -15.72 3.13 12.23
CA ARG A 136 -16.11 2.36 13.41
C ARG A 136 -17.42 1.64 13.14
N VAL A 137 -17.48 0.37 13.53
CA VAL A 137 -18.66 -0.48 13.39
C VAL A 137 -18.89 -1.25 14.68
N LYS A 138 -20.16 -1.52 14.98
CA LYS A 138 -20.53 -2.45 16.04
C LYS A 138 -20.87 -3.79 15.40
N VAL A 139 -20.32 -4.86 15.93
CA VAL A 139 -20.55 -6.24 15.50
C VAL A 139 -21.50 -6.89 16.51
N GLY A 140 -22.64 -7.36 16.02
CA GLY A 140 -23.64 -8.04 16.86
C GLY A 140 -23.23 -9.48 17.19
N PRO A 141 -23.89 -10.13 18.17
CA PRO A 141 -24.99 -9.63 19.00
C PRO A 141 -24.56 -8.78 20.21
N GLU A 142 -23.29 -8.79 20.58
CA GLU A 142 -22.78 -8.19 21.83
C GLU A 142 -22.29 -6.74 21.70
N ASN A 143 -22.57 -6.11 20.56
CA ASN A 143 -22.14 -4.74 20.23
C ASN A 143 -20.61 -4.54 20.29
N ALA A 144 -19.84 -5.58 19.99
CA ALA A 144 -18.39 -5.53 20.00
C ALA A 144 -17.86 -4.50 18.98
N ALA A 145 -16.84 -3.74 19.35
CA ALA A 145 -16.28 -2.68 18.53
C ALA A 145 -15.33 -3.25 17.45
N GLY A 146 -15.51 -2.79 16.22
CA GLY A 146 -14.59 -3.07 15.11
C GLY A 146 -14.33 -1.82 14.28
N ILE A 147 -13.31 -1.89 13.42
CA ILE A 147 -12.99 -0.84 12.46
C ILE A 147 -12.90 -1.44 11.06
N ILE A 148 -13.53 -0.78 10.10
CA ILE A 148 -13.29 -1.00 8.67
C ILE A 148 -12.22 0.00 8.24
N VAL A 149 -11.10 -0.51 7.75
CA VAL A 149 -10.02 0.25 7.13
C VAL A 149 -10.20 0.21 5.62
N ALA A 150 -10.29 1.37 4.98
CA ALA A 150 -10.30 1.52 3.53
C ALA A 150 -9.06 2.29 3.10
N LEU A 151 -8.15 1.62 2.38
CA LEU A 151 -6.88 2.16 1.92
C LEU A 151 -6.84 2.14 0.39
N SER A 152 -6.34 3.21 -0.22
CA SER A 152 -6.01 3.29 -1.64
C SER A 152 -4.62 3.87 -1.80
N VAL A 153 -3.76 3.22 -2.58
CA VAL A 153 -2.42 3.73 -2.92
C VAL A 153 -2.26 3.80 -4.43
N SER A 154 -1.72 4.90 -4.93
CA SER A 154 -1.46 5.14 -6.36
C SER A 154 -0.14 5.88 -6.57
N THR A 155 0.35 5.85 -7.80
CA THR A 155 1.52 6.63 -8.22
C THR A 155 1.07 7.97 -8.80
N PRO A 156 1.47 9.12 -8.21
CA PRO A 156 1.22 10.44 -8.78
C PRO A 156 1.92 10.61 -10.13
N PRO A 157 1.49 11.55 -10.99
CA PRO A 157 0.35 12.46 -10.83
C PRO A 157 -0.96 11.93 -11.41
N GLU A 158 -0.90 10.86 -12.20
CA GLU A 158 -2.05 10.42 -13.01
C GLU A 158 -3.02 9.52 -12.23
N ASP A 159 -2.71 9.17 -10.97
CA ASP A 159 -3.46 8.21 -10.13
C ASP A 159 -3.83 6.93 -10.90
N LYS A 160 -3.01 6.55 -11.89
CA LYS A 160 -3.25 5.37 -12.72
C LYS A 160 -3.02 4.14 -11.85
N GLU A 161 -3.99 3.22 -11.92
CA GLU A 161 -4.01 1.94 -11.19
C GLU A 161 -4.00 2.08 -9.65
N PRO A 162 -5.05 2.67 -9.05
CA PRO A 162 -5.16 2.72 -7.60
C PRO A 162 -5.38 1.31 -7.03
N HIS A 163 -4.53 0.93 -6.09
CA HIS A 163 -4.67 -0.32 -5.36
C HIS A 163 -5.45 -0.11 -4.08
N ARG A 164 -6.62 -0.76 -4.03
CA ARG A 164 -7.61 -0.57 -2.97
C ARG A 164 -7.69 -1.81 -2.09
N PHE A 165 -7.52 -1.60 -0.79
CA PHE A 165 -7.78 -2.58 0.23
C PHE A 165 -8.93 -2.13 1.10
N ARG A 166 -9.80 -3.06 1.44
CA ARG A 166 -10.82 -2.87 2.46
C ARG A 166 -10.75 -4.04 3.43
N ARG A 167 -10.43 -3.76 4.69
CA ARG A 167 -10.29 -4.79 5.73
C ARG A 167 -11.15 -4.42 6.93
N PHE A 168 -11.81 -5.43 7.47
CA PHE A 168 -12.41 -5.36 8.78
C PHE A 168 -11.39 -5.79 9.84
N VAL A 169 -11.36 -5.09 10.96
CA VAL A 169 -10.49 -5.36 12.10
C VAL A 169 -11.36 -5.46 13.34
N TYR A 170 -11.29 -6.62 13.99
CA TYR A 170 -11.85 -6.80 15.31
C TYR A 170 -10.84 -6.28 16.34
N LEU A 171 -11.29 -5.41 17.25
CA LEU A 171 -10.41 -4.70 18.18
C LEU A 171 -10.28 -5.48 19.49
N GLU A 172 -9.60 -6.62 19.44
CA GLU A 172 -9.52 -7.60 20.55
C GLU A 172 -8.98 -7.01 21.86
N SER A 173 -8.11 -6.00 21.78
CA SER A 173 -7.46 -5.40 22.95
C SER A 173 -8.29 -4.32 23.64
N LEU A 174 -9.40 -3.88 23.04
CA LEU A 174 -10.28 -2.91 23.68
C LEU A 174 -10.97 -3.51 24.93
N PRO A 175 -11.05 -2.77 26.05
CA PRO A 175 -11.70 -3.25 27.27
C PRO A 175 -13.11 -3.77 27.04
N GLU A 176 -13.92 -3.05 26.26
CA GLU A 176 -15.29 -3.46 25.93
C GLU A 176 -15.36 -4.79 25.19
N ASN A 177 -14.39 -5.10 24.33
CA ASN A 177 -14.33 -6.36 23.59
C ASN A 177 -13.72 -7.49 24.41
N ARG A 178 -12.75 -7.18 25.27
CA ARG A 178 -12.15 -8.15 26.21
C ARG A 178 -13.17 -8.66 27.21
N ALA A 179 -14.06 -7.80 27.70
CA ALA A 179 -15.13 -8.19 28.60
C ALA A 179 -16.03 -9.27 27.99
N LEU A 180 -16.26 -9.22 26.67
CA LEU A 180 -17.07 -10.20 25.93
C LEU A 180 -16.36 -11.56 25.77
N ILE A 181 -15.03 -11.56 25.69
CA ILE A 181 -14.24 -12.79 25.50
C ILE A 181 -13.99 -13.50 26.86
N ASN A 182 -13.90 -12.73 27.95
CA ASN A 182 -13.51 -13.22 29.28
C ASN A 182 -14.66 -13.74 30.15
N ASP A 183 -15.78 -14.17 29.57
CA ASP A 183 -16.90 -14.84 30.26
C ASP A 183 -16.55 -16.21 30.91
N TYR A 184 -15.27 -16.54 31.03
CA TYR A 184 -14.80 -17.56 31.95
C TYR A 184 -15.07 -17.11 33.40
N LEU A 185 -16.27 -17.42 33.87
CA LEU A 185 -16.58 -17.49 35.30
C LEU A 185 -15.48 -18.33 35.95
N PRO A 186 -14.73 -17.80 36.95
CA PRO A 186 -13.90 -18.68 37.76
C PRO A 186 -14.83 -19.76 38.30
N VAL A 187 -14.50 -21.02 38.03
CA VAL A 187 -15.18 -22.15 38.66
C VAL A 187 -15.06 -21.88 40.15
N SER A 188 -16.15 -21.44 40.78
CA SER A 188 -16.24 -21.31 42.22
C SER A 188 -15.89 -22.70 42.74
N SER A 189 -14.69 -22.84 43.31
CA SER A 189 -14.37 -23.98 44.13
C SER A 189 -15.24 -23.84 45.37
N ALA A 190 -16.47 -24.32 45.27
CA ALA A 190 -17.27 -24.69 46.42
C ALA A 190 -16.46 -25.76 47.14
N ALA A 191 -15.65 -25.32 48.11
CA ALA A 191 -15.02 -26.20 49.06
C ALA A 191 -16.14 -26.84 49.92
N PRO A 192 -15.99 -28.12 50.25
CA PRO A 192 -17.01 -28.93 50.94
C PRO A 192 -17.33 -28.46 52.35
#